data_AF-A0A1H8IY49-F1
#
_entry.id   AF-A0A1H8IY49-F1
#
_cell.length_a   1.000
_cell.length_b   1.000
_cell.length_c   1.000
_cell.angle_alpha   90.00
_cell.angle_beta   90.00
_cell.angle_gamma   90.00
#
_symmetry.space_group_name_H-M   'P 1'
#
loop_
_entity.id
_entity.type
_entity.pdbx_description
1 polymer ?
#
loop_
_entity_poly.entity_id
_entity_poly.type
_entity_poly.pdbx_seq_one_letter_code
_entity_poly.pdbx_strand_id
1 'polypeptide(L)'
;MLNIQPLRLRRMTLQMRELTIGESIAIASSPPHLEEALCTTFLNSTKAGVQSTIEGMDNPQNWTVQERIMAVCHYLSVTSDTGPDFQLEGGAHLTDYLDASKDAALKDESISLGELHQDKWHIRHLTGAMAESIERLIGQIDGIDGRLHWILGGMACQLFCDSETKSELGAMPDPVQHANDFDAFILEKIKIITAYPESVFEQLMFMYMEGRGRMHHLFITDFSHEGIVVLSVPKEGEGVAENLSSARFPVRRCIARVAYELAGKPVSHGV
;
A
#
# COMPACT_ATOMS: atom_id res chain seq x y z
N MET A 1 -27.50 7.49 7.74
CA MET A 1 -26.64 7.71 6.56
C MET A 1 -25.47 8.54 7.04
N LEU A 2 -24.28 7.96 7.00
CA LEU A 2 -23.05 8.65 7.40
C LEU A 2 -22.78 9.85 6.49
N ASN A 3 -22.44 10.99 7.09
CA ASN A 3 -22.04 12.18 6.33
C ASN A 3 -20.53 12.15 6.09
N ILE A 4 -20.09 11.45 5.04
CA ILE A 4 -18.67 11.37 4.68
C ILE A 4 -18.31 12.57 3.81
N GLN A 5 -17.47 13.46 4.34
CA GLN A 5 -16.99 14.61 3.59
C GLN A 5 -16.08 14.18 2.42
N PRO A 6 -15.99 14.95 1.33
CA PRO A 6 -15.08 14.62 0.24
C PRO A 6 -13.62 14.57 0.73
N LEU A 7 -12.92 13.48 0.44
CA LEU A 7 -11.47 13.38 0.69
C LEU A 7 -10.73 14.06 -0.47
N ARG A 8 -9.93 15.08 -0.17
CA ARG A 8 -9.14 15.81 -1.16
C ARG A 8 -7.68 15.45 -1.00
N LEU A 9 -7.14 14.80 -2.01
CA LEU A 9 -5.72 14.48 -2.16
C LEU A 9 -5.16 15.22 -3.37
N ARG A 10 -3.84 15.28 -3.47
CA ARG A 10 -3.17 15.97 -4.57
C ARG A 10 -3.58 15.46 -5.95
N ARG A 11 -3.70 14.13 -6.12
CA ARG A 11 -4.04 13.48 -7.39
C ARG A 11 -5.53 13.32 -7.64
N MET A 12 -6.36 13.38 -6.60
CA MET A 12 -7.79 13.11 -6.72
C MET A 12 -8.64 13.71 -5.61
N THR A 13 -9.89 14.02 -5.91
CA THR A 13 -10.96 14.19 -4.93
C THR A 13 -11.85 12.96 -4.95
N LEU A 14 -11.92 12.25 -3.82
CA LEU A 14 -12.72 11.04 -3.63
C LEU A 14 -14.01 11.37 -2.89
N GLN A 15 -15.13 10.97 -3.49
CA GLN A 15 -16.43 10.91 -2.83
C GLN A 15 -16.70 9.48 -2.38
N MET A 16 -17.08 9.32 -1.11
CA MET A 16 -17.37 8.01 -0.52
C MET A 16 -18.82 7.94 -0.05
N ARG A 17 -19.35 6.73 -0.02
CA ARG A 17 -20.64 6.39 0.58
C ARG A 17 -20.45 5.32 1.64
N GLU A 18 -21.44 5.25 2.52
CA GLU A 18 -21.59 4.16 3.48
C GLU A 18 -21.74 2.80 2.75
N LEU A 19 -21.10 1.78 3.30
CA LEU A 19 -21.28 0.40 2.86
C LEU A 19 -22.72 -0.06 3.10
N THR A 20 -23.26 -0.83 2.17
CA THR A 20 -24.47 -1.61 2.44
C THR A 20 -24.13 -2.80 3.35
N ILE A 21 -25.15 -3.37 4.00
CA ILE A 21 -24.96 -4.57 4.81
C ILE A 21 -24.48 -5.77 3.99
N GLY A 22 -24.93 -5.91 2.74
CA GLY A 22 -24.50 -6.98 1.84
C GLY A 22 -23.02 -6.87 1.47
N GLU A 23 -22.54 -5.66 1.15
CA GLU A 23 -21.12 -5.41 0.89
C GLU A 23 -20.26 -5.66 2.14
N SER A 24 -20.75 -5.27 3.30
CA SER A 24 -20.09 -5.51 4.59
C SER A 24 -19.93 -7.01 4.87
N ILE A 25 -20.98 -7.81 4.64
CA ILE A 25 -20.95 -9.27 4.79
C ILE A 25 -19.99 -9.90 3.78
N ALA A 26 -19.97 -9.42 2.54
CA ALA A 26 -19.06 -9.92 1.51
C ALA A 26 -17.59 -9.71 1.92
N ILE A 27 -17.24 -8.50 2.37
CA ILE A 27 -15.88 -8.17 2.85
C ILE A 27 -15.52 -9.00 4.09
N ALA A 28 -16.45 -9.14 5.06
CA ALA A 28 -16.23 -9.97 6.23
C ALA A 28 -15.95 -11.43 5.87
N SER A 29 -16.66 -11.95 4.86
CA SER A 29 -16.59 -13.34 4.39
C SER A 29 -15.30 -13.68 3.64
N SER A 30 -14.56 -12.69 3.15
CA SER A 30 -13.31 -12.93 2.42
C SER A 30 -12.18 -13.51 3.28
N PRO A 31 -11.20 -14.21 2.70
CA PRO A 31 -10.03 -14.73 3.42
C PRO A 31 -9.18 -13.61 4.06
N PRO A 32 -8.65 -13.81 5.29
CA PRO A 32 -7.88 -12.77 6.00
C PRO A 32 -6.46 -12.55 5.49
N HIS A 33 -5.95 -13.44 4.62
CA HIS A 33 -4.61 -13.29 4.03
C HIS A 33 -4.63 -12.53 2.69
N LEU A 34 -5.79 -12.03 2.26
CA LEU A 34 -5.99 -11.28 1.02
C LEU A 34 -6.34 -9.81 1.32
N GLU A 35 -5.50 -9.15 2.13
CA GLU A 35 -5.75 -7.80 2.63
C GLU A 35 -5.70 -6.73 1.52
N GLU A 36 -4.80 -6.85 0.55
CA GLU A 36 -4.69 -5.88 -0.55
C GLU A 36 -5.84 -6.05 -1.56
N ALA A 37 -6.20 -7.29 -1.90
CA ALA A 37 -7.37 -7.57 -2.73
C ALA A 37 -8.68 -7.13 -2.03
N LEU A 38 -8.75 -7.28 -0.70
CA LEU A 38 -9.86 -6.79 0.10
C LEU A 38 -9.92 -5.28 0.14
N CYS A 39 -8.77 -4.60 0.22
CA CYS A 39 -8.71 -3.15 0.14
C CYS A 39 -9.33 -2.65 -1.16
N THR A 40 -8.99 -3.25 -2.31
CA THR A 40 -9.62 -2.93 -3.60
C THR A 40 -11.13 -3.16 -3.61
N THR A 41 -11.57 -4.29 -3.06
CA THR A 41 -13.01 -4.60 -2.94
C THR A 41 -13.74 -3.53 -2.13
N PHE A 42 -13.21 -3.21 -0.94
CA PHE A 42 -13.76 -2.17 -0.06
C PHE A 42 -13.80 -0.79 -0.72
N LEU A 43 -12.71 -0.38 -1.36
CA LEU A 43 -12.63 0.92 -2.02
C LEU A 43 -13.60 1.01 -3.19
N ASN A 44 -13.78 -0.05 -3.98
CA ASN A 44 -14.79 -0.06 -5.04
C ASN A 44 -16.23 -0.04 -4.50
N SER A 45 -16.50 -0.67 -3.34
CA SER A 45 -17.81 -0.60 -2.69
C SER A 45 -18.10 0.76 -2.08
N THR A 46 -17.11 1.45 -1.51
CA THR A 46 -17.33 2.75 -0.84
C THR A 46 -17.19 3.94 -1.78
N LYS A 47 -16.44 3.84 -2.88
CA LYS A 47 -16.27 4.90 -3.88
C LYS A 47 -17.60 5.22 -4.56
N ALA A 48 -18.09 6.44 -4.33
CA ALA A 48 -19.24 7.01 -5.02
C ALA A 48 -18.83 7.83 -6.26
N GLY A 49 -17.59 8.33 -6.30
CA GLY A 49 -17.04 9.04 -7.45
C GLY A 49 -15.63 9.53 -7.20
N VAL A 50 -14.86 9.71 -8.28
CA VAL A 50 -13.50 10.26 -8.24
C VAL A 50 -13.40 11.39 -9.26
N GLN A 51 -12.84 12.51 -8.84
CA GLN A 51 -12.48 13.62 -9.71
C GLN A 51 -10.95 13.72 -9.76
N SER A 52 -10.38 13.64 -10.95
CA SER A 52 -8.93 13.64 -11.18
C SER A 52 -8.63 14.17 -12.58
N THR A 53 -7.46 14.80 -12.76
CA THR A 53 -6.91 15.13 -14.09
C THR A 53 -6.04 14.01 -14.68
N ILE A 54 -5.77 12.98 -13.89
CA ILE A 54 -5.01 11.78 -14.27
C ILE A 54 -6.01 10.69 -14.67
N GLU A 55 -5.79 10.09 -15.85
CA GLU A 55 -6.60 9.01 -16.39
C GLU A 55 -6.51 7.73 -15.53
N GLY A 56 -7.60 6.95 -15.46
CA GLY A 56 -7.65 5.69 -14.73
C GLY A 56 -7.73 5.81 -13.20
N MET A 57 -7.73 7.04 -12.65
CA MET A 57 -7.87 7.25 -11.20
C MET A 57 -9.25 6.89 -10.65
N ASP A 58 -10.22 6.57 -11.50
CA ASP A 58 -11.47 5.96 -11.06
C ASP A 58 -11.24 4.53 -10.55
N ASN A 59 -10.18 3.82 -10.95
CA ASN A 59 -9.84 2.49 -10.44
C ASN A 59 -8.89 2.58 -9.22
N PRO A 60 -9.29 2.09 -8.02
CA PRO A 60 -8.44 2.06 -6.83
C PRO A 60 -7.14 1.26 -6.94
N GLN A 61 -7.00 0.40 -7.95
CA GLN A 61 -5.76 -0.32 -8.24
C GLN A 61 -4.66 0.60 -8.81
N ASN A 62 -5.03 1.73 -9.42
CA ASN A 62 -4.09 2.75 -9.92
C ASN A 62 -3.63 3.75 -8.85
N TRP A 63 -4.25 3.70 -7.67
CA TRP A 63 -3.85 4.55 -6.55
C TRP A 63 -2.58 4.00 -5.92
N THR A 64 -1.74 4.89 -5.38
CA THR A 64 -0.65 4.44 -4.53
C THR A 64 -1.20 3.74 -3.29
N VAL A 65 -0.40 2.86 -2.71
CA VAL A 65 -0.70 2.24 -1.42
C VAL A 65 -1.01 3.28 -0.34
N GLN A 66 -0.28 4.40 -0.30
CA GLN A 66 -0.50 5.47 0.69
C GLN A 66 -1.85 6.16 0.51
N GLU A 67 -2.27 6.44 -0.73
CA GLU A 67 -3.59 7.01 -1.03
C GLU A 67 -4.73 6.03 -0.65
N ARG A 68 -4.53 4.72 -0.89
CA ARG A 68 -5.49 3.68 -0.48
C ARG A 68 -5.63 3.62 1.03
N ILE A 69 -4.52 3.63 1.76
CA ILE A 69 -4.52 3.70 3.24
C ILE A 69 -5.25 4.97 3.69
N MET A 70 -5.00 6.11 3.05
CA MET A 70 -5.66 7.37 3.41
C MET A 70 -7.18 7.30 3.20
N ALA A 71 -7.64 6.70 2.11
CA ALA A 71 -9.07 6.50 1.86
C ALA A 71 -9.72 5.59 2.91
N VAL A 72 -9.02 4.55 3.36
CA VAL A 72 -9.50 3.68 4.46
C VAL A 72 -9.55 4.46 5.78
N CYS A 73 -8.49 5.19 6.11
CA CYS A 73 -8.44 6.04 7.32
C CYS A 73 -9.53 7.12 7.31
N HIS A 74 -9.80 7.71 6.14
CA HIS A 74 -10.86 8.70 5.98
C HIS A 74 -12.24 8.10 6.28
N TYR A 75 -12.51 6.88 5.81
CA TYR A 75 -13.75 6.18 6.18
C TYR A 75 -13.81 5.91 7.69
N LEU A 76 -12.72 5.39 8.28
CA LEU A 76 -12.62 5.13 9.72
C LEU A 76 -12.81 6.38 10.57
N SER A 77 -12.33 7.54 10.11
CA SER A 77 -12.47 8.83 10.82
C SER A 77 -13.94 9.23 11.04
N VAL A 78 -14.86 8.71 10.22
CA VAL A 78 -16.30 8.97 10.31
C VAL A 78 -17.04 7.86 11.04
N THR A 79 -16.52 6.63 11.04
CA THR A 79 -17.17 5.47 11.68
C THR A 79 -16.61 5.10 13.04
N SER A 80 -15.47 5.67 13.44
CA SER A 80 -14.85 5.39 14.73
C SER A 80 -15.55 6.14 15.87
N ASP A 81 -15.80 5.43 16.97
CA ASP A 81 -16.37 6.00 18.19
C ASP A 81 -15.40 6.97 18.91
N THR A 82 -14.10 6.91 18.57
CA THR A 82 -13.06 7.77 19.17
C THR A 82 -12.84 9.08 18.40
N GLY A 83 -13.62 9.31 17.34
CA GLY A 83 -13.57 10.52 16.53
C GLY A 83 -12.60 10.45 15.34
N PRO A 84 -12.37 11.59 14.66
CA PRO A 84 -11.63 11.62 13.39
C PRO A 84 -10.15 11.24 13.49
N ASP A 85 -9.50 11.62 14.58
CA ASP A 85 -8.14 11.19 14.92
C ASP A 85 -8.21 9.96 15.83
N PHE A 86 -8.77 8.88 15.26
CA PHE A 86 -9.12 7.69 16.02
C PHE A 86 -7.91 7.03 16.69
N GLN A 87 -8.15 6.46 17.86
CA GLN A 87 -7.13 5.76 18.62
C GLN A 87 -6.85 4.37 18.01
N LEU A 88 -5.57 4.02 17.94
CA LEU A 88 -5.01 2.74 17.54
C LEU A 88 -4.63 1.92 18.79
N GLU A 89 -4.23 0.67 18.57
CA GLU A 89 -3.70 -0.19 19.63
C GLU A 89 -2.47 0.47 20.28
N GLY A 90 -2.28 0.25 21.57
CA GLY A 90 -1.16 0.84 22.31
C GLY A 90 -1.28 2.33 22.62
N GLY A 91 -2.39 2.99 22.28
CA GLY A 91 -2.64 4.40 22.63
C GLY A 91 -2.24 5.42 21.58
N ALA A 92 -1.65 4.98 20.46
CA ALA A 92 -1.32 5.86 19.35
C ALA A 92 -2.58 6.36 18.63
N HIS A 93 -2.44 7.43 17.85
CA HIS A 93 -3.51 8.05 17.07
C HIS A 93 -3.15 8.09 15.57
N LEU A 94 -4.14 8.28 14.69
CA LEU A 94 -3.90 8.40 13.25
C LEU A 94 -2.85 9.48 12.93
N THR A 95 -2.91 10.63 13.61
CA THR A 95 -1.97 11.75 13.41
C THR A 95 -0.52 11.42 13.79
N ASP A 96 -0.27 10.35 14.54
CA ASP A 96 1.09 9.87 14.81
C ASP A 96 1.74 9.21 13.58
N TYR A 97 0.93 8.82 12.58
CA TYR A 97 1.37 8.13 11.37
C TYR A 97 1.13 8.92 10.08
N LEU A 98 0.21 9.89 10.11
CA LEU A 98 -0.16 10.69 8.94
C LEU A 98 0.70 11.96 8.81
N ASP A 99 1.43 12.08 7.70
CA ASP A 99 2.15 13.29 7.29
C ASP A 99 1.41 14.00 6.15
N ALA A 100 0.26 14.59 6.47
CA ALA A 100 -0.57 15.29 5.48
C ALA A 100 0.13 16.50 4.82
N SER A 101 1.23 16.98 5.41
CA SER A 101 1.98 18.12 4.89
C SER A 101 2.70 17.81 3.56
N LYS A 102 3.00 16.53 3.29
CA LYS A 102 3.78 16.10 2.13
C LYS A 102 2.95 15.70 0.92
N ASP A 103 1.64 15.64 1.02
CA ASP A 103 0.77 15.31 -0.12
C ASP A 103 0.97 16.32 -1.27
N ALA A 104 1.23 17.59 -0.92
CA ALA A 104 1.51 18.65 -1.88
C ALA A 104 2.83 18.49 -2.68
N ALA A 105 3.75 17.63 -2.20
CA ALA A 105 5.08 17.44 -2.81
C ALA A 105 5.11 16.41 -3.93
N LEU A 106 4.00 15.70 -4.19
CA LEU A 106 3.90 14.69 -5.24
C LEU A 106 3.99 15.35 -6.63
N LYS A 107 5.14 15.19 -7.30
CA LYS A 107 5.44 15.86 -8.58
C LYS A 107 5.88 14.93 -9.70
N ASP A 108 6.39 13.74 -9.40
CA ASP A 108 6.96 12.83 -10.40
C ASP A 108 6.39 11.41 -10.27
N GLU A 109 6.08 10.75 -11.40
CA GLU A 109 5.68 9.33 -11.40
C GLU A 109 6.83 8.41 -10.97
N SER A 110 8.08 8.88 -11.14
CA SER A 110 9.28 8.20 -10.69
C SER A 110 10.40 9.17 -10.31
N ILE A 111 11.27 8.74 -9.40
CA ILE A 111 12.41 9.50 -8.91
C ILE A 111 13.71 8.80 -9.33
N SER A 112 14.69 9.55 -9.83
CA SER A 112 16.03 9.01 -10.11
C SER A 112 16.81 8.78 -8.81
N LEU A 113 17.45 7.61 -8.74
CA LEU A 113 18.26 7.14 -7.60
C LEU A 113 19.77 7.19 -7.86
N GLY A 114 20.18 7.56 -9.08
CA GLY A 114 21.58 7.57 -9.49
C GLY A 114 21.98 6.33 -10.29
N GLU A 115 23.28 6.05 -10.32
CA GLU A 115 23.88 5.00 -11.15
C GLU A 115 24.47 3.90 -10.25
N LEU A 116 24.21 2.64 -10.61
CA LEU A 116 24.80 1.46 -10.00
C LEU A 116 25.25 0.52 -11.12
N HIS A 117 26.55 0.22 -11.18
CA HIS A 117 27.15 -0.65 -12.21
C HIS A 117 26.77 -0.28 -13.66
N GLN A 118 26.80 1.02 -14.00
CA GLN A 118 26.47 1.58 -15.33
C GLN A 118 24.98 1.64 -15.66
N ASP A 119 24.12 1.11 -14.80
CA ASP A 119 22.67 1.26 -14.92
C ASP A 119 22.17 2.46 -14.12
N LYS A 120 21.33 3.29 -14.76
CA LYS A 120 20.62 4.37 -14.09
C LYS A 120 19.34 3.84 -13.51
N TRP A 121 19.21 3.95 -12.19
CA TRP A 121 18.09 3.41 -11.44
C TRP A 121 17.07 4.51 -11.10
N HIS A 122 15.82 4.10 -11.13
CA HIS A 122 14.66 4.89 -10.81
C HIS A 122 13.76 4.11 -9.85
N ILE A 123 13.00 4.85 -9.04
CA ILE A 123 11.96 4.29 -8.19
C ILE A 123 10.60 4.90 -8.53
N ARG A 124 9.54 4.09 -8.50
CA ARG A 124 8.14 4.52 -8.64
C ARG A 124 7.32 4.18 -7.39
N HIS A 125 6.13 4.78 -7.29
CA HIS A 125 5.21 4.47 -6.20
C HIS A 125 4.70 3.03 -6.32
N LEU A 126 4.55 2.36 -5.17
CA LEU A 126 3.82 1.09 -5.11
C LEU A 126 2.33 1.38 -5.25
N THR A 127 1.69 0.83 -6.28
CA THR A 127 0.24 0.96 -6.51
C THR A 127 -0.53 -0.19 -5.88
N GLY A 128 -1.85 -0.05 -5.80
CA GLY A 128 -2.73 -1.13 -5.35
C GLY A 128 -2.60 -2.40 -6.19
N ALA A 129 -2.55 -2.26 -7.52
CA ALA A 129 -2.37 -3.38 -8.43
C ALA A 129 -1.06 -4.15 -8.17
N MET A 130 0.02 -3.42 -7.90
CA MET A 130 1.32 -4.00 -7.57
C MET A 130 1.29 -4.70 -6.20
N ALA A 131 0.69 -4.07 -5.18
CA ALA A 131 0.57 -4.67 -3.85
C ALA A 131 -0.26 -5.97 -3.88
N GLU A 132 -1.35 -6.00 -4.64
CA GLU A 132 -2.13 -7.21 -4.87
C GLU A 132 -1.36 -8.30 -5.62
N SER A 133 -0.52 -7.92 -6.59
CA SER A 133 0.38 -8.87 -7.28
C SER A 133 1.36 -9.50 -6.30
N ILE A 134 2.02 -8.69 -5.47
CA ILE A 134 2.91 -9.20 -4.42
C ILE A 134 2.15 -10.15 -3.49
N GLU A 135 0.94 -9.80 -3.06
CA GLU A 135 0.08 -10.67 -2.23
C GLU A 135 -0.25 -12.01 -2.91
N ARG A 136 -0.64 -12.01 -4.18
CA ARG A 136 -0.95 -13.23 -4.94
C ARG A 136 0.25 -14.16 -5.10
N LEU A 137 1.44 -13.60 -5.17
CA LEU A 137 2.68 -14.34 -5.39
C LEU A 137 3.25 -15.00 -4.12
N ILE A 138 2.59 -14.84 -2.96
CA ILE A 138 3.01 -15.51 -1.73
C ILE A 138 3.08 -17.03 -1.94
N GLY A 139 4.23 -17.62 -1.59
CA GLY A 139 4.47 -19.06 -1.70
C GLY A 139 4.79 -19.56 -3.12
N GLN A 140 4.97 -18.66 -4.10
CA GLN A 140 5.34 -19.04 -5.47
C GLN A 140 6.86 -19.21 -5.68
N ILE A 141 7.70 -18.75 -4.74
CA ILE A 141 9.16 -18.89 -4.82
C ILE A 141 9.66 -19.61 -3.58
N ASP A 142 10.30 -20.77 -3.79
CA ASP A 142 10.83 -21.59 -2.72
C ASP A 142 11.86 -20.83 -1.87
N GLY A 143 11.72 -20.91 -0.55
CA GLY A 143 12.63 -20.27 0.40
C GLY A 143 12.46 -18.76 0.55
N ILE A 144 11.46 -18.14 -0.10
CA ILE A 144 11.12 -16.73 0.04
C ILE A 144 9.73 -16.59 0.65
N ASP A 145 9.67 -16.10 1.88
CA ASP A 145 8.42 -15.89 2.61
C ASP A 145 8.44 -14.61 3.45
N GLY A 146 7.29 -14.34 4.08
CA GLY A 146 7.16 -13.29 5.08
C GLY A 146 7.66 -11.92 4.64
N ARG A 147 8.46 -11.27 5.48
CA ARG A 147 8.98 -9.93 5.21
C ARG A 147 9.91 -9.91 4.00
N LEU A 148 10.69 -10.97 3.77
CA LEU A 148 11.61 -11.04 2.63
C LEU A 148 10.83 -11.04 1.31
N HIS A 149 9.73 -11.79 1.23
CA HIS A 149 8.81 -11.79 0.09
C HIS A 149 8.32 -10.39 -0.25
N TRP A 150 7.83 -9.66 0.74
CA TRP A 150 7.32 -8.30 0.54
C TRP A 150 8.40 -7.30 0.14
N ILE A 151 9.61 -7.41 0.72
CA ILE A 151 10.74 -6.57 0.32
C ILE A 151 11.11 -6.82 -1.15
N LEU A 152 11.30 -8.08 -1.54
CA LEU A 152 11.70 -8.44 -2.89
C LEU A 152 10.61 -8.09 -3.92
N GLY A 153 9.34 -8.34 -3.58
CA GLY A 153 8.22 -7.92 -4.41
C GLY A 153 8.14 -6.39 -4.56
N GLY A 154 8.38 -5.66 -3.47
CA GLY A 154 8.45 -4.19 -3.49
C GLY A 154 9.60 -3.68 -4.36
N MET A 155 10.79 -4.27 -4.25
CA MET A 155 11.93 -3.95 -5.12
C MET A 155 11.59 -4.23 -6.59
N ALA A 156 11.00 -5.40 -6.89
CA ALA A 156 10.63 -5.78 -8.25
C ALA A 156 9.60 -4.83 -8.89
N CYS A 157 8.59 -4.40 -8.12
CA CYS A 157 7.56 -3.49 -8.60
C CYS A 157 8.03 -2.04 -8.73
N GLN A 158 8.92 -1.60 -7.84
CA GLN A 158 9.22 -0.17 -7.69
C GLN A 158 10.53 0.25 -8.32
N LEU A 159 11.57 -0.59 -8.31
CA LEU A 159 12.85 -0.28 -8.93
C LEU A 159 12.82 -0.61 -10.41
N PHE A 160 13.41 0.23 -11.24
CA PHE A 160 13.65 -0.06 -12.64
C PHE A 160 14.86 0.71 -13.14
N CYS A 161 15.49 0.22 -14.19
CA CYS A 161 16.62 0.89 -14.83
C CYS A 161 16.39 1.11 -16.33
N ASP A 162 17.14 2.06 -16.91
CA ASP A 162 17.03 2.41 -18.33
C ASP A 162 17.33 1.22 -19.28
N SER A 163 18.17 0.29 -18.85
CA SER A 163 18.52 -0.91 -19.62
C SER A 163 17.41 -1.96 -19.58
N GLU A 164 16.56 -1.97 -18.54
CA GLU A 164 15.47 -2.94 -18.38
C GLU A 164 14.48 -2.85 -19.54
N THR A 165 14.17 -1.64 -20.02
CA THR A 165 13.35 -1.42 -21.24
C THR A 165 13.93 -2.03 -22.52
N LYS A 166 15.21 -2.41 -22.52
CA LYS A 166 15.91 -3.02 -23.66
C LYS A 166 16.32 -4.47 -23.38
N SER A 167 15.99 -5.00 -22.21
CA SER A 167 16.36 -6.35 -21.77
C SER A 167 15.44 -7.41 -22.38
N GLU A 168 15.84 -8.69 -22.29
CA GLU A 168 15.00 -9.83 -22.68
C GLU A 168 13.72 -9.95 -21.83
N LEU A 169 13.73 -9.40 -20.62
CA LEU A 169 12.56 -9.31 -19.75
C LEU A 169 11.51 -8.33 -20.29
N GLY A 170 11.92 -7.40 -21.15
CA GLY A 170 11.05 -6.42 -21.78
C GLY A 170 10.59 -5.30 -20.84
N ALA A 171 9.70 -4.44 -21.36
CA ALA A 171 9.07 -3.41 -20.55
C ALA A 171 8.09 -4.04 -19.56
N MET A 172 8.03 -3.47 -18.35
CA MET A 172 7.10 -3.92 -17.31
C MET A 172 5.64 -3.85 -17.82
N PRO A 173 4.88 -4.96 -17.76
CA PRO A 173 3.47 -4.97 -18.14
C PRO A 173 2.64 -4.01 -17.28
N ASP A 174 1.49 -3.59 -17.80
CA ASP A 174 0.53 -2.83 -16.99
C ASP A 174 -0.08 -3.75 -15.91
N PRO A 175 0.02 -3.42 -14.61
CA PRO A 175 -0.41 -4.31 -13.54
C PRO A 175 -1.94 -4.43 -13.43
N VAL A 176 -2.71 -3.54 -14.07
CA VAL A 176 -4.17 -3.57 -14.09
C VAL A 176 -4.70 -4.28 -15.33
N GLN A 177 -4.19 -3.93 -16.52
CA GLN A 177 -4.67 -4.48 -17.79
C GLN A 177 -4.08 -5.87 -18.09
N HIS A 178 -2.88 -6.15 -17.61
CA HIS A 178 -2.11 -7.36 -17.93
C HIS A 178 -1.64 -8.08 -16.66
N ALA A 179 -2.54 -8.26 -15.67
CA ALA A 179 -2.20 -8.78 -14.35
C ALA A 179 -1.44 -10.12 -14.36
N ASN A 180 -1.79 -11.07 -15.24
CA ASN A 180 -1.09 -12.36 -15.32
C ASN A 180 0.35 -12.21 -15.85
N ASP A 181 0.53 -11.39 -16.88
CA ASP A 181 1.85 -11.11 -17.45
C ASP A 181 2.70 -10.32 -16.45
N PHE A 182 2.06 -9.41 -15.71
CA PHE A 182 2.69 -8.67 -14.62
C PHE A 182 3.15 -9.60 -13.50
N ASP A 183 2.31 -10.52 -13.03
CA ASP A 183 2.66 -11.50 -12.00
C ASP A 183 3.87 -12.35 -12.43
N ALA A 184 3.88 -12.82 -13.68
CA ALA A 184 5.02 -13.55 -14.24
C ALA A 184 6.30 -12.70 -14.33
N PHE A 185 6.17 -11.43 -14.74
CA PHE A 185 7.27 -10.47 -14.80
C PHE A 185 7.86 -10.23 -13.41
N ILE A 186 7.04 -10.03 -12.38
CA ILE A 186 7.50 -9.82 -10.99
C ILE A 186 8.21 -11.06 -10.46
N LEU A 187 7.68 -12.25 -10.69
CA LEU A 187 8.35 -13.49 -10.31
C LEU A 187 9.75 -13.62 -10.92
N GLU A 188 9.88 -13.32 -12.20
CA GLU A 188 11.17 -13.41 -12.88
C GLU A 188 12.14 -12.33 -12.37
N LYS A 189 11.65 -11.12 -12.14
CA LYS A 189 12.46 -10.04 -11.58
C LYS A 189 12.94 -10.34 -10.15
N ILE A 190 12.11 -10.97 -9.32
CA ILE A 190 12.55 -11.43 -8.00
C ILE A 190 13.69 -12.43 -8.12
N LYS A 191 13.61 -13.41 -9.05
CA LYS A 191 14.71 -14.36 -9.28
C LYS A 191 16.01 -13.68 -9.74
N ILE A 192 15.90 -12.66 -10.60
CA ILE A 192 17.06 -11.87 -11.03
C ILE A 192 17.69 -11.16 -9.82
N ILE A 193 16.87 -10.49 -9.00
CA ILE A 193 17.33 -9.77 -7.81
C ILE A 193 18.00 -10.72 -6.81
N THR A 194 17.43 -11.91 -6.58
CA THR A 194 18.00 -12.90 -5.65
C THR A 194 19.25 -13.60 -6.19
N ALA A 195 19.50 -13.53 -7.50
CA ALA A 195 20.71 -14.04 -8.12
C ALA A 195 21.88 -13.04 -8.11
N TYR A 196 21.67 -11.78 -7.69
CA TYR A 196 22.76 -10.81 -7.62
C TYR A 196 23.84 -11.19 -6.59
N PRO A 197 25.11 -10.86 -6.84
CA PRO A 197 26.14 -10.94 -5.82
C PRO A 197 25.74 -10.13 -4.59
N GLU A 198 26.05 -10.63 -3.40
CA GLU A 198 25.67 -10.02 -2.11
C GLU A 198 26.00 -8.52 -2.04
N SER A 199 27.21 -8.13 -2.46
CA SER A 199 27.65 -6.73 -2.48
C SER A 199 26.85 -5.83 -3.43
N VAL A 200 26.29 -6.39 -4.50
CA VAL A 200 25.42 -5.66 -5.45
C VAL A 200 24.02 -5.54 -4.87
N PHE A 201 23.49 -6.63 -4.31
CA PHE A 201 22.19 -6.64 -3.66
C PHE A 201 22.14 -5.65 -2.49
N GLU A 202 23.18 -5.60 -1.65
CA GLU A 202 23.30 -4.66 -0.54
C GLU A 202 23.18 -3.20 -1.02
N GLN A 203 23.94 -2.82 -2.05
CA GLN A 203 23.90 -1.46 -2.62
C GLN A 203 22.53 -1.13 -3.20
N LEU A 204 21.92 -2.07 -3.92
CA LEU A 204 20.57 -1.89 -4.49
C LEU A 204 19.52 -1.75 -3.40
N MET A 205 19.64 -2.52 -2.31
CA MET A 205 18.74 -2.45 -1.16
C MET A 205 18.85 -1.10 -0.44
N PHE A 206 20.06 -0.59 -0.21
CA PHE A 206 20.24 0.75 0.36
C PHE A 206 19.62 1.84 -0.52
N MET A 207 19.87 1.77 -1.83
CA MET A 207 19.29 2.69 -2.81
C MET A 207 17.75 2.63 -2.82
N TYR A 208 17.18 1.43 -2.71
CA TYR A 208 15.74 1.22 -2.59
C TYR A 208 15.17 1.84 -1.31
N MET A 209 15.82 1.63 -0.17
CA MET A 209 15.37 2.19 1.12
C MET A 209 15.40 3.72 1.11
N GLU A 210 16.46 4.33 0.60
CA GLU A 210 16.56 5.78 0.44
C GLU A 210 15.48 6.31 -0.53
N GLY A 211 15.32 5.63 -1.66
CA GLY A 211 14.29 5.94 -2.65
C GLY A 211 12.89 5.92 -2.05
N ARG A 212 12.54 4.90 -1.26
CA ARG A 212 11.23 4.82 -0.58
C ARG A 212 11.03 5.99 0.39
N GLY A 213 12.06 6.40 1.11
CA GLY A 213 12.02 7.59 1.96
C GLY A 213 11.68 8.87 1.19
N ARG A 214 12.18 9.00 -0.04
CA ARG A 214 11.89 10.14 -0.95
C ARG A 214 10.48 10.07 -1.58
N MET A 215 9.87 8.90 -1.63
CA MET A 215 8.52 8.66 -2.20
C MET A 215 7.37 8.78 -1.18
N HIS A 216 7.70 9.04 0.08
CA HIS A 216 6.73 9.30 1.15
C HIS A 216 5.95 10.60 0.88
N HIS A 217 4.62 10.52 0.85
CA HIS A 217 3.75 11.68 0.63
C HIS A 217 2.53 11.75 1.57
N LEU A 218 2.12 10.65 2.20
CA LEU A 218 1.07 10.63 3.23
C LEU A 218 1.48 9.76 4.42
N PHE A 219 2.07 8.59 4.16
CA PHE A 219 2.41 7.60 5.18
C PHE A 219 3.81 7.02 4.94
N ILE A 220 4.59 6.89 6.01
CA ILE A 220 5.88 6.20 5.94
C ILE A 220 5.58 4.70 5.93
N THR A 221 5.61 4.05 4.77
CA THR A 221 5.28 2.62 4.65
C THR A 221 6.52 1.73 4.75
N ASP A 222 6.40 0.59 5.41
CA ASP A 222 7.38 -0.51 5.35
C ASP A 222 6.67 -1.87 5.21
N PHE A 223 7.44 -2.96 5.20
CA PHE A 223 6.94 -4.32 5.09
C PHE A 223 7.13 -5.12 6.38
N SER A 224 6.12 -5.90 6.72
CA SER A 224 6.11 -6.89 7.81
C SER A 224 5.99 -8.31 7.25
N HIS A 225 5.88 -9.30 8.12
CA HIS A 225 5.62 -10.69 7.71
C HIS A 225 4.27 -10.84 6.99
N GLU A 226 3.28 -10.03 7.34
CA GLU A 226 1.90 -10.16 6.86
C GLU A 226 1.47 -9.01 5.95
N GLY A 227 2.42 -8.21 5.44
CA GLY A 227 2.18 -7.20 4.42
C GLY A 227 2.65 -5.80 4.77
N ILE A 228 2.03 -4.82 4.11
CA ILE A 228 2.37 -3.41 4.25
C ILE A 228 1.94 -2.90 5.64
N VAL A 229 2.85 -2.15 6.27
CA VAL A 229 2.64 -1.47 7.54
C VAL A 229 3.00 0.00 7.43
N VAL A 230 2.54 0.81 8.37
CA VAL A 230 2.84 2.23 8.47
C VAL A 230 3.68 2.50 9.72
N LEU A 231 4.77 3.23 9.54
CA LEU A 231 5.67 3.69 10.61
C LEU A 231 5.22 5.06 11.11
N SER A 232 5.47 5.33 12.39
CA SER A 232 5.18 6.64 12.97
C SER A 232 6.03 7.73 12.31
N VAL A 233 5.48 8.95 12.28
CA VAL A 233 6.18 10.14 11.78
C VAL A 233 7.06 10.67 12.92
N PRO A 234 8.36 10.89 12.70
CA PRO A 234 9.21 11.54 13.69
C PRO A 234 8.72 12.96 13.98
N LYS A 235 8.36 13.26 15.24
CA LYS A 235 7.97 14.61 15.68
C LYS A 235 9.20 15.39 16.13
N GLU A 236 9.34 16.64 15.67
CA GLU A 236 10.43 17.52 16.10
C GLU A 236 10.27 17.90 17.59
N GLY A 237 11.36 17.82 18.37
CA GLY A 237 11.43 18.36 19.73
C GLY A 237 11.11 17.38 20.86
N GLU A 238 10.63 16.17 20.57
CA GLU A 238 10.44 15.12 21.57
C GLU A 238 11.70 14.25 21.62
N GLY A 239 12.55 14.51 22.62
CA GLY A 239 13.87 13.88 22.83
C GLY A 239 13.87 12.37 23.08
N VAL A 240 12.75 11.69 22.86
CA VAL A 240 12.61 10.25 22.73
C VAL A 240 11.46 10.11 21.73
N ALA A 241 11.72 9.62 20.52
CA ALA A 241 10.62 9.12 19.72
C ALA A 241 9.88 8.10 20.60
N GLU A 242 8.62 8.35 20.96
CA GLU A 242 7.79 7.27 21.44
C GLU A 242 7.96 6.16 20.40
N ASN A 243 8.53 5.02 20.82
CA ASN A 243 8.74 3.85 19.97
C ASN A 243 7.36 3.22 19.71
N LEU A 244 6.50 3.97 19.03
CA LEU A 244 5.20 3.50 18.57
C LEU A 244 5.49 2.34 17.62
N SER A 245 4.83 1.22 17.88
CA SER A 245 4.87 0.09 16.97
C SER A 245 4.35 0.50 15.60
N SER A 246 4.77 -0.21 14.55
CA SER A 246 4.14 -0.03 13.25
C SER A 246 2.63 -0.32 13.33
N ALA A 247 1.85 0.44 12.57
CA ALA A 247 0.40 0.31 12.51
C ALA A 247 -0.04 -0.35 11.19
N ARG A 248 -1.23 -0.95 11.22
CA ARG A 248 -1.96 -1.40 10.04
C ARG A 248 -3.35 -0.79 10.03
N PHE A 249 -3.87 -0.54 8.84
CA PHE A 249 -5.21 -0.01 8.62
C PHE A 249 -6.04 -0.98 7.76
N PRO A 250 -6.29 -2.21 8.24
CA PRO A 250 -7.01 -3.21 7.47
C PRO A 250 -8.48 -2.79 7.29
N VAL A 251 -9.02 -2.99 6.09
CA VAL A 251 -10.42 -2.60 5.77
C VAL A 251 -11.46 -3.32 6.62
N ARG A 252 -11.06 -4.44 7.21
CA ARG A 252 -11.84 -5.18 8.20
C ARG A 252 -12.24 -4.34 9.41
N ARG A 253 -11.43 -3.34 9.80
CA ARG A 253 -11.79 -2.40 10.88
C ARG A 253 -12.93 -1.46 10.49
N CYS A 254 -13.23 -1.29 9.20
CA CYS A 254 -14.37 -0.51 8.73
C CYS A 254 -15.70 -1.27 8.80
N ILE A 255 -15.67 -2.57 9.12
CA ILE A 255 -16.83 -3.45 9.03
C ILE A 255 -17.52 -3.55 10.40
N ALA A 256 -18.82 -3.25 10.41
CA ALA A 256 -19.62 -3.34 11.62
C ALA A 256 -19.70 -4.78 12.16
N ARG A 257 -19.71 -4.92 13.49
CA ARG A 257 -19.75 -6.23 14.18
C ARG A 257 -20.87 -7.15 13.69
N VAL A 258 -22.05 -6.59 13.44
CA VAL A 258 -23.22 -7.33 12.94
C VAL A 258 -22.94 -8.03 11.60
N ALA A 259 -22.11 -7.46 10.73
CA ALA A 259 -21.78 -8.09 9.45
C ALA A 259 -20.88 -9.32 9.63
N TYR A 260 -19.96 -9.31 10.61
CA TYR A 260 -19.16 -10.49 10.96
C TYR A 260 -20.01 -11.61 11.55
N GLU A 261 -20.93 -11.26 12.45
CA GLU A 261 -21.89 -12.21 13.04
C GLU A 261 -22.74 -12.88 11.95
N LEU A 262 -23.26 -12.09 11.01
CA LEU A 262 -24.04 -12.59 9.87
C LEU A 262 -23.21 -13.39 8.85
N ALA A 263 -21.92 -13.09 8.72
CA ALA A 263 -20.99 -13.87 7.90
C ALA A 263 -20.57 -15.20 8.57
N GLY A 264 -21.01 -15.47 9.80
CA GLY A 264 -20.66 -16.68 10.53
C GLY A 264 -19.18 -16.76 10.94
N LYS A 265 -18.50 -15.62 11.03
CA LYS A 265 -17.11 -15.54 11.48
C LYS A 265 -17.03 -14.93 12.87
N PRO A 266 -16.39 -15.59 13.85
CA PRO A 266 -16.13 -14.94 15.13
C PRO A 266 -15.25 -13.71 14.90
N VAL A 267 -15.61 -12.62 15.56
CA VAL A 267 -14.87 -11.38 15.49
C VAL A 267 -13.58 -11.56 16.29
N SER A 268 -12.47 -11.84 15.62
CA SER A 268 -11.14 -11.65 16.21
C SER A 268 -10.79 -10.17 16.07
N HIS A 269 -11.36 -9.32 16.93
CA HIS A 269 -10.72 -8.05 17.20
C HIS A 269 -9.42 -8.39 17.96
N GLY A 270 -8.30 -8.40 17.26
CA GLY A 270 -7.07 -7.95 17.90
C GLY A 270 -7.35 -6.55 18.43
N VAL A 271 -7.18 -6.41 19.74
CA VAL A 271 -7.15 -5.14 20.49
C VAL A 271 -5.71 -4.95 20.91
#